data_AF-L9MLK9-F1
#
_entry.id   AF-L9MLK9-F1
#
_cell.length_a   1.000
_cell.length_b   1.000
_cell.length_c   1.000
_cell.angle_alpha   90.00
_cell.angle_beta   90.00
_cell.angle_gamma   90.00
#
_symmetry.space_group_name_H-M   'P 1'
#
loop_
_entity.id
_entity.type
_entity.pdbx_description
1 polymer ?
#
loop_
_entity_poly.entity_id
_entity_poly.type
_entity_poly.pdbx_seq_one_letter_code
_entity_poly.pdbx_strand_id
1 'polypeptide(L)'
;LDTTEAKSQLESSLNNAKALSEVAKNQQTDPLEVLNELKQFLNQIEKGEKDKADAFKQALMVLASPNSIGLSSNEDIHISADKQISHSAGDSINLSTQKNFLVHAQNKISMFAAQEGARLYAGNGKVEIQAQGDGADLIARKGIQIISTEDVIEVKSLKEIILTSGTSQLKINGSGVFVTTGAMFEVKAGQHSFIGGAKVDYSLPTFYENICKPCLLNAAKFGMAFVDK
;
A
#
# COMPACT_ATOMS: atom_id res chain seq x y z
N LEU A 1 4.50 -28.84 -28.98
CA LEU A 1 5.54 -28.19 -28.16
C LEU A 1 5.71 -29.02 -26.91
N ASP A 2 6.93 -29.22 -26.43
CA ASP A 2 7.19 -29.72 -25.07
C ASP A 2 7.14 -28.51 -24.13
N THR A 3 6.17 -28.46 -23.23
CA THR A 3 5.97 -27.33 -22.31
C THR A 3 6.29 -27.66 -20.85
N THR A 4 6.85 -28.85 -20.60
CA THR A 4 7.06 -29.42 -19.27
C THR A 4 7.85 -28.48 -18.35
N GLU A 5 8.97 -27.95 -18.82
CA GLU A 5 9.84 -27.05 -18.04
C GLU A 5 9.12 -25.73 -17.70
N ALA A 6 8.51 -25.09 -18.69
CA ALA A 6 7.79 -23.84 -18.50
C ALA A 6 6.62 -23.99 -17.51
N LYS A 7 5.88 -25.10 -17.61
CA LYS A 7 4.80 -25.45 -16.69
C LYS A 7 5.34 -25.63 -15.27
N SER A 8 6.41 -26.40 -15.11
CA SER A 8 7.02 -26.67 -13.79
C SER A 8 7.46 -25.37 -13.11
N GLN A 9 8.11 -24.46 -13.86
CA GLN A 9 8.52 -23.15 -13.33
C GLN A 9 7.32 -22.29 -12.88
N LEU A 10 6.27 -22.23 -13.69
CA LEU A 10 5.05 -21.47 -13.35
C LEU A 10 4.27 -22.09 -12.17
N GLU A 11 4.22 -23.43 -12.08
CA GLU A 11 3.61 -24.14 -10.95
C GLU A 11 4.35 -23.88 -9.63
N SER A 12 5.69 -23.91 -9.66
CA SER A 12 6.53 -23.56 -8.51
C SER A 12 6.24 -22.13 -8.04
N SER A 13 6.22 -21.18 -8.97
CA SER A 13 5.90 -19.77 -8.67
C SER A 13 4.50 -19.59 -8.09
N LEU A 14 3.50 -20.30 -8.63
CA LEU A 14 2.13 -20.28 -8.12
C LEU A 14 2.06 -20.81 -6.68
N ASN A 15 2.79 -21.88 -6.36
CA ASN A 15 2.79 -22.46 -5.02
C ASN A 15 3.44 -21.51 -3.99
N ASN A 16 4.54 -20.85 -4.36
CA ASN A 16 5.18 -19.85 -3.51
C ASN A 16 4.26 -18.65 -3.26
N ALA A 17 3.63 -18.12 -4.32
CA ALA A 17 2.70 -17.00 -4.21
C ALA A 17 1.45 -17.36 -3.37
N LYS A 18 0.93 -18.59 -3.49
CA LYS A 18 -0.16 -19.10 -2.65
C LYS A 18 0.22 -19.15 -1.17
N ALA A 19 1.38 -19.70 -0.84
CA ALA A 19 1.83 -19.81 0.55
C ALA A 19 1.92 -18.42 1.20
N LEU A 20 2.53 -17.45 0.51
CA LEU A 20 2.62 -16.08 1.01
C LEU A 20 1.25 -15.38 1.09
N SER A 21 0.37 -15.63 0.11
CA SER A 21 -0.99 -15.07 0.12
C SER A 21 -1.86 -15.61 1.26
N GLU A 22 -1.69 -16.86 1.67
CA GLU A 22 -2.37 -17.40 2.86
C GLU A 22 -1.82 -16.77 4.15
N VAL A 23 -0.52 -16.48 4.23
CA VAL A 23 0.05 -15.71 5.34
C VAL A 23 -0.56 -14.30 5.39
N ALA A 24 -0.65 -13.62 4.24
CA ALA A 24 -1.26 -12.29 4.15
C ALA A 24 -2.72 -12.30 4.64
N LYS A 25 -3.51 -13.29 4.20
CA LYS A 25 -4.89 -13.50 4.65
C LYS A 25 -4.99 -13.74 6.16
N ASN A 26 -4.13 -14.59 6.71
CA ASN A 26 -4.11 -14.88 8.16
C ASN A 26 -3.70 -13.66 8.99
N GLN A 27 -2.94 -12.72 8.41
CA GLN A 27 -2.61 -11.44 9.02
C GLN A 27 -3.66 -10.35 8.73
N GLN A 28 -4.84 -10.72 8.23
CA GLN A 28 -5.95 -9.80 7.93
C GLN A 28 -5.58 -8.69 6.93
N THR A 29 -4.67 -8.99 6.01
CA THR A 29 -4.30 -8.12 4.89
C THR A 29 -4.89 -8.66 3.57
N ASP A 30 -4.59 -8.00 2.44
CA ASP A 30 -5.15 -8.36 1.13
C ASP A 30 -4.42 -9.58 0.51
N PRO A 31 -5.07 -10.74 0.33
CA PRO A 31 -4.50 -11.85 -0.42
C PRO A 31 -4.45 -11.55 -1.92
N LEU A 32 -3.60 -12.29 -2.65
CA LEU A 32 -3.51 -12.22 -4.10
C LEU A 32 -4.71 -12.92 -4.74
N GLU A 33 -5.59 -12.16 -5.39
CA GLU A 33 -6.78 -12.69 -6.08
C GLU A 33 -6.42 -13.48 -7.35
N VAL A 34 -5.30 -13.13 -8.01
CA VAL A 34 -4.81 -13.68 -9.30
C VAL A 34 -4.47 -15.18 -9.30
N LEU A 35 -4.37 -15.81 -8.13
CA LEU A 35 -3.89 -17.19 -8.01
C LEU A 35 -4.81 -18.20 -8.69
N ASN A 36 -6.11 -17.89 -8.82
CA ASN A 36 -7.07 -18.75 -9.49
C ASN A 36 -6.91 -18.67 -11.02
N GLU A 37 -6.72 -17.47 -11.56
CA GLU A 37 -6.50 -17.24 -12.98
C GLU A 37 -5.18 -17.86 -13.44
N LEU A 38 -4.10 -17.75 -12.65
CA LEU A 38 -2.83 -18.40 -12.98
C LEU A 38 -2.97 -19.94 -12.98
N LYS A 39 -3.75 -20.50 -12.05
CA LYS A 39 -4.07 -21.95 -12.05
C LYS A 39 -4.87 -22.36 -13.29
N GLN A 40 -5.85 -21.55 -13.70
CA GLN A 40 -6.63 -21.81 -14.91
C GLN A 40 -5.75 -21.74 -16.18
N PHE A 41 -4.84 -20.77 -16.24
CA PHE A 41 -3.86 -20.63 -17.32
C PHE A 41 -2.96 -21.87 -17.44
N LEU A 42 -2.42 -22.36 -16.32
CA LEU A 42 -1.62 -23.61 -16.28
C LEU A 42 -2.39 -24.82 -16.81
N ASN A 43 -3.67 -24.95 -16.45
CA ASN A 43 -4.52 -26.04 -16.95
C ASN A 43 -4.77 -25.96 -18.47
N GLN A 44 -4.76 -24.75 -19.05
CA GLN A 44 -4.90 -24.55 -20.50
C GLN A 44 -3.65 -25.01 -21.25
N ILE A 45 -2.45 -24.76 -20.71
CA ILE A 45 -1.19 -25.29 -21.24
C ILE A 45 -1.24 -26.83 -21.30
N GLU A 46 -1.74 -27.49 -20.24
CA GLU A 46 -1.80 -28.96 -20.18
C GLU A 46 -2.77 -29.59 -21.20
N LYS A 47 -3.94 -28.97 -21.44
CA LYS A 47 -4.89 -29.49 -22.43
C LYS A 47 -4.34 -29.44 -23.85
N GLY A 48 -3.50 -28.44 -24.15
CA GLY A 48 -2.87 -28.33 -25.46
C GLY A 48 -1.85 -29.43 -25.77
N GLU A 49 -1.30 -30.11 -24.75
CA GLU A 49 -0.41 -31.25 -24.94
C GLU A 49 -1.17 -32.56 -25.23
N LYS A 50 -2.32 -32.78 -24.57
CA LYS A 50 -3.11 -34.02 -24.69
C LYS A 50 -4.02 -34.03 -25.92
N ASP A 51 -4.65 -32.91 -26.25
CA ASP A 51 -5.55 -32.77 -27.40
C ASP A 51 -4.99 -31.72 -28.37
N LYS A 52 -4.14 -32.17 -29.30
CA LYS A 52 -3.49 -31.30 -30.32
C LYS A 52 -4.48 -30.45 -31.13
N ALA A 53 -5.77 -30.80 -31.16
CA ALA A 53 -6.82 -30.03 -31.83
C ALA A 53 -7.41 -28.90 -30.95
N ASP A 54 -7.38 -29.04 -29.62
CA ASP A 54 -7.88 -28.02 -28.66
C ASP A 54 -6.77 -27.04 -28.23
N ALA A 55 -5.50 -27.45 -28.34
CA ALA A 55 -4.32 -26.61 -28.13
C ALA A 55 -4.34 -25.28 -28.91
N PHE A 56 -5.00 -25.27 -30.07
CA PHE A 56 -5.10 -24.12 -30.97
C PHE A 56 -6.33 -23.23 -30.72
N LYS A 57 -7.18 -23.53 -29.73
CA LYS A 57 -8.39 -22.73 -29.44
C LYS A 57 -8.11 -21.44 -28.66
N GLN A 58 -6.91 -21.29 -28.09
CA GLN A 58 -6.47 -20.06 -27.41
C GLN A 58 -5.07 -19.68 -27.90
N ALA A 59 -4.93 -18.44 -28.37
CA ALA A 59 -3.64 -17.89 -28.81
C ALA A 59 -2.80 -17.52 -27.59
N LEU A 60 -2.03 -18.48 -27.08
CA LEU A 60 -1.17 -18.32 -25.91
C LEU A 60 0.30 -18.16 -26.33
N MET A 61 1.03 -17.31 -25.61
CA MET A 61 2.48 -17.19 -25.70
C MET A 61 3.08 -17.47 -24.32
N VAL A 62 4.06 -18.37 -24.26
CA VAL A 62 4.83 -18.67 -23.05
C VAL A 62 6.30 -18.48 -23.36
N LEU A 63 6.95 -17.57 -22.63
CA LEU A 63 8.40 -17.37 -22.68
C LEU A 63 9.01 -18.00 -21.44
N ALA A 64 9.79 -19.06 -21.61
CA ALA A 64 10.44 -19.78 -20.53
C ALA A 64 11.87 -20.14 -20.91
N SER A 65 12.77 -20.13 -19.92
CA SER A 65 14.18 -20.48 -20.07
C SER A 65 14.66 -21.10 -18.75
N PRO A 66 15.37 -22.24 -18.77
CA PRO A 66 15.89 -22.85 -17.55
C PRO A 66 16.94 -21.98 -16.84
N ASN A 67 17.56 -21.03 -17.56
CA ASN A 67 18.63 -20.19 -17.01
C ASN A 67 18.18 -18.73 -16.82
N SER A 68 17.81 -18.04 -17.90
CA SER A 68 17.61 -16.59 -17.88
C SER A 68 16.75 -16.10 -19.05
N ILE A 69 16.02 -15.01 -18.81
CA ILE A 69 15.34 -14.20 -19.84
C ILE A 69 15.81 -12.76 -19.66
N GLY A 70 16.28 -12.13 -20.74
CA GLY A 70 16.66 -10.72 -20.77
C GLY A 70 15.69 -9.91 -21.63
N LEU A 71 15.26 -8.76 -21.13
CA LEU A 71 14.42 -7.80 -21.84
C LEU A 71 15.11 -6.43 -21.79
N SER A 72 15.46 -5.85 -22.93
CA SER A 72 16.21 -4.59 -23.01
C SER A 72 15.76 -3.76 -24.21
N SER A 73 15.73 -2.44 -24.04
CA SER A 73 15.44 -1.43 -25.07
C SER A 73 16.32 -0.21 -24.80
N ASN A 74 16.71 0.52 -25.85
CA ASN A 74 17.35 1.84 -25.69
C ASN A 74 16.32 2.94 -25.38
N GLU A 75 15.07 2.69 -25.71
CA GLU A 75 13.93 3.58 -25.50
C GLU A 75 12.98 2.89 -24.49
N ASP A 76 11.69 2.82 -24.79
CA ASP A 76 10.67 2.36 -23.86
C ASP A 76 10.43 0.84 -23.89
N ILE A 77 9.93 0.32 -22.76
CA ILE A 77 9.28 -0.99 -22.65
C ILE A 77 7.87 -0.75 -22.10
N HIS A 78 6.85 -1.13 -22.85
CA HIS A 78 5.45 -1.05 -22.43
C HIS A 78 4.92 -2.45 -22.09
N ILE A 79 4.40 -2.62 -20.87
CA ILE A 79 3.73 -3.83 -20.40
C ILE A 79 2.29 -3.45 -20.08
N SER A 80 1.32 -4.04 -20.78
CA SER A 80 -0.11 -3.73 -20.63
C SER A 80 -0.95 -5.00 -20.73
N ALA A 81 -2.02 -5.07 -19.95
CA ALA A 81 -3.02 -6.13 -20.00
C ALA A 81 -4.40 -5.58 -19.60
N ASP A 82 -5.45 -5.94 -20.33
CA ASP A 82 -6.84 -5.52 -20.02
C ASP A 82 -7.36 -6.07 -18.69
N LYS A 83 -6.73 -7.14 -18.18
CA LYS A 83 -7.05 -7.77 -16.91
C LYS A 83 -6.00 -7.45 -15.86
N GLN A 84 -4.94 -8.25 -15.81
CA GLN A 84 -3.98 -8.22 -14.71
C GLN A 84 -2.57 -8.46 -15.21
N ILE A 85 -1.61 -7.82 -14.53
CA ILE A 85 -0.18 -8.10 -14.64
C ILE A 85 0.25 -8.69 -13.29
N SER A 86 1.02 -9.78 -13.31
CA SER A 86 1.53 -10.42 -12.10
C SER A 86 3.02 -10.66 -12.21
N HIS A 87 3.76 -10.17 -11.23
CA HIS A 87 5.19 -10.40 -11.08
C HIS A 87 5.42 -11.22 -9.82
N SER A 88 6.16 -12.31 -9.95
CA SER A 88 6.51 -13.20 -8.86
C SER A 88 7.94 -13.70 -9.05
N ALA A 89 8.70 -13.73 -7.98
CA ALA A 89 10.05 -14.27 -7.94
C ALA A 89 10.17 -15.20 -6.72
N GLY A 90 10.98 -16.26 -6.84
CA GLY A 90 11.27 -17.16 -5.72
C GLY A 90 12.23 -16.56 -4.67
N ASP A 91 12.97 -15.52 -5.04
CA ASP A 91 13.92 -14.82 -4.18
C ASP A 91 13.53 -13.34 -4.02
N SER A 92 13.91 -12.47 -4.96
CA SER A 92 13.69 -11.02 -4.87
C SER A 92 13.15 -10.40 -6.16
N ILE A 93 12.34 -9.34 -6.03
CA ILE A 93 12.00 -8.43 -7.12
C ILE A 93 12.72 -7.12 -6.84
N ASN A 94 13.61 -6.72 -7.75
CA ASN A 94 14.38 -5.48 -7.65
C ASN A 94 13.88 -4.48 -8.71
N LEU A 95 13.38 -3.33 -8.25
CA LEU A 95 12.91 -2.23 -9.11
C LEU A 95 13.77 -1.00 -8.83
N SER A 96 14.34 -0.41 -9.87
CA SER A 96 15.15 0.80 -9.77
C SER A 96 14.90 1.75 -10.95
N THR A 97 15.03 3.04 -10.68
CA THR A 97 14.83 4.12 -11.67
C THR A 97 15.72 5.30 -11.29
N GLN A 98 16.21 6.02 -12.29
CA GLN A 98 17.04 7.21 -12.08
C GLN A 98 16.24 8.47 -11.76
N LYS A 99 14.93 8.46 -12.05
CA LYS A 99 14.05 9.61 -11.84
C LYS A 99 12.91 9.23 -10.91
N ASN A 100 11.78 8.80 -11.46
CA ASN A 100 10.53 8.68 -10.73
C ASN A 100 10.03 7.24 -10.73
N PHE A 101 9.49 6.80 -9.59
CA PHE A 101 8.65 5.62 -9.49
C PHE A 101 7.22 6.08 -9.15
N LEU A 102 6.33 6.03 -10.14
CA LEU A 102 4.95 6.53 -10.03
C LEU A 102 3.99 5.34 -10.05
N VAL A 103 3.13 5.24 -9.04
CA VAL A 103 2.16 4.15 -8.90
C VAL A 103 0.78 4.75 -8.66
N HIS A 104 -0.18 4.37 -9.50
CA HIS A 104 -1.57 4.75 -9.37
C HIS A 104 -2.44 3.49 -9.38
N ALA A 105 -3.39 3.41 -8.45
CA ALA A 105 -4.39 2.35 -8.43
C ALA A 105 -5.77 2.98 -8.24
N GLN A 106 -6.76 2.51 -9.00
CA GLN A 106 -8.13 3.03 -8.89
C GLN A 106 -8.80 2.61 -7.57
N ASN A 107 -8.50 1.40 -7.09
CA ASN A 107 -9.15 0.82 -5.92
C ASN A 107 -8.27 0.93 -4.66
N LYS A 108 -7.15 0.20 -4.62
CA LYS A 108 -6.25 0.16 -3.45
C LYS A 108 -4.81 -0.15 -3.84
N ILE A 109 -3.88 0.26 -2.97
CA ILE A 109 -2.49 -0.20 -2.94
C ILE A 109 -2.31 -0.95 -1.62
N SER A 110 -1.80 -2.18 -1.67
CA SER A 110 -1.54 -3.00 -0.47
C SER A 110 -0.12 -3.54 -0.52
N MET A 111 0.64 -3.33 0.56
CA MET A 111 2.04 -3.75 0.67
C MET A 111 2.22 -4.53 1.97
N PHE A 112 2.72 -5.76 1.84
CA PHE A 112 2.83 -6.69 2.96
C PHE A 112 4.22 -7.35 3.00
N ALA A 113 4.86 -7.34 4.17
CA ALA A 113 6.12 -8.00 4.43
C ALA A 113 5.96 -8.97 5.60
N ALA A 114 6.14 -10.27 5.37
CA ALA A 114 5.81 -11.30 6.35
C ALA A 114 6.81 -11.44 7.51
N GLN A 115 8.07 -11.02 7.32
CA GLN A 115 9.15 -11.33 8.28
C GLN A 115 9.92 -10.07 8.72
N GLU A 116 10.58 -9.37 7.79
CA GLU A 116 11.54 -8.31 8.12
C GLU A 116 10.97 -6.87 8.13
N GLY A 117 9.65 -6.73 7.97
CA GLY A 117 8.96 -5.44 8.00
C GLY A 117 9.11 -4.61 6.73
N ALA A 118 8.66 -3.35 6.81
CA ALA A 118 8.66 -2.40 5.71
C ALA A 118 9.48 -1.16 6.05
N ARG A 119 10.11 -0.55 5.04
CA ARG A 119 10.94 0.65 5.18
C ARG A 119 10.60 1.64 4.07
N LEU A 120 10.39 2.90 4.43
CA LEU A 120 10.18 4.00 3.50
C LEU A 120 11.12 5.14 3.88
N TYR A 121 12.07 5.46 3.00
CA TYR A 121 13.10 6.47 3.25
C TYR A 121 13.11 7.48 2.11
N ALA A 122 13.21 8.77 2.46
CA ALA A 122 13.62 9.82 1.55
C ALA A 122 15.04 10.27 1.93
N GLY A 123 16.02 10.03 1.05
CA GLY A 123 17.41 10.47 1.30
C GLY A 123 17.57 11.98 1.27
N ASN A 124 16.68 12.68 0.56
CA ASN A 124 16.47 14.11 0.58
C ASN A 124 15.01 14.39 0.23
N GLY A 125 14.48 15.54 0.65
CA GLY A 125 13.07 15.92 0.46
C GLY A 125 12.13 15.31 1.51
N LYS A 126 10.84 15.66 1.40
CA LYS A 126 9.80 15.28 2.35
C LYS A 126 9.26 13.87 2.08
N VAL A 127 8.96 13.13 3.15
CA VAL A 127 8.00 12.03 3.11
C VAL A 127 6.62 12.61 3.46
N GLU A 128 5.64 12.38 2.60
CA GLU A 128 4.28 12.90 2.78
C GLU A 128 3.27 11.76 2.67
N ILE A 129 2.40 11.63 3.68
CA ILE A 129 1.34 10.62 3.75
C ILE A 129 0.02 11.37 4.00
N GLN A 130 -0.95 11.19 3.11
CA GLN A 130 -2.25 11.86 3.20
C GLN A 130 -3.39 10.88 2.91
N ALA A 131 -4.39 10.85 3.80
CA ALA A 131 -5.69 10.24 3.55
C ALA A 131 -6.70 11.35 3.25
N GLN A 132 -6.81 11.76 1.97
CA GLN A 132 -7.53 12.98 1.59
C GLN A 132 -9.06 12.87 1.71
N GLY A 133 -9.60 11.65 1.74
CA GLY A 133 -11.04 11.40 1.81
C GLY A 133 -11.46 10.41 2.90
N ASP A 134 -10.55 10.00 3.79
CA ASP A 134 -10.83 9.04 4.88
C ASP A 134 -9.79 9.19 6.02
N GLY A 135 -9.83 8.30 7.01
CA GLY A 135 -8.88 8.24 8.12
C GLY A 135 -7.50 7.67 7.76
N ALA A 136 -6.55 7.88 8.67
CA ALA A 136 -5.22 7.27 8.63
C ALA A 136 -4.91 6.66 9.99
N ASP A 137 -4.49 5.39 10.00
CA ASP A 137 -4.14 4.63 11.20
C ASP A 137 -2.62 4.39 11.28
N LEU A 138 -2.04 4.65 12.44
CA LEU A 138 -0.66 4.25 12.78
C LEU A 138 -0.69 3.35 14.01
N ILE A 139 -0.62 2.04 13.78
CA ILE A 139 -0.83 1.02 14.81
C ILE A 139 0.41 0.13 14.92
N ALA A 140 0.90 -0.05 16.15
CA ALA A 140 1.99 -0.98 16.45
C ALA A 140 1.67 -1.79 17.71
N ARG A 141 2.05 -3.07 17.73
CA ARG A 141 1.94 -3.92 18.93
C ARG A 141 2.92 -3.49 20.04
N LYS A 142 4.08 -2.96 19.64
CA LYS A 142 5.12 -2.47 20.55
C LYS A 142 5.04 -0.94 20.63
N GLY A 143 6.18 -0.24 20.59
CA GLY A 143 6.21 1.22 20.65
C GLY A 143 5.96 1.88 19.30
N ILE A 144 5.54 3.14 19.36
CA ILE A 144 5.56 4.11 18.26
C ILE A 144 6.49 5.25 18.71
N GLN A 145 7.38 5.69 17.81
CA GLN A 145 8.25 6.85 18.04
C GLN A 145 7.96 7.90 16.97
N ILE A 146 7.70 9.14 17.41
CA ILE A 146 7.57 10.32 16.56
C ILE A 146 8.64 11.30 17.03
N ILE A 147 9.65 11.53 16.21
CA ILE A 147 10.86 12.28 16.57
C ILE A 147 11.14 13.28 15.45
N SER A 148 11.33 14.54 15.82
CA SER A 148 11.99 15.54 14.99
C SER A 148 13.34 15.86 15.63
N THR A 149 14.43 15.72 14.87
CA THR A 149 15.80 15.87 15.40
C THR A 149 16.27 17.32 15.43
N GLU A 150 15.75 18.14 14.52
CA GLU A 150 16.24 19.51 14.30
C GLU A 150 15.11 20.56 14.36
N ASP A 151 13.85 20.15 14.32
CA ASP A 151 12.71 21.06 14.22
C ASP A 151 11.50 20.58 15.07
N VAL A 152 10.30 21.08 14.80
CA VAL A 152 9.08 20.86 15.58
C VAL A 152 8.31 19.58 15.18
N ILE A 153 7.56 19.05 16.14
CA ILE A 153 6.45 18.11 15.89
C ILE A 153 5.14 18.88 16.04
N GLU A 154 4.37 18.99 14.96
CA GLU A 154 3.04 19.62 14.98
C GLU A 154 1.92 18.57 14.97
N VAL A 155 1.01 18.65 15.95
CA VAL A 155 -0.23 17.85 15.96
C VAL A 155 -1.40 18.82 16.01
N LYS A 156 -2.18 18.85 14.93
CA LYS A 156 -3.32 19.77 14.74
C LYS A 156 -4.57 18.97 14.42
N SER A 157 -5.70 19.35 15.02
CA SER A 157 -7.00 18.74 14.78
C SER A 157 -8.08 19.82 14.81
N LEU A 158 -9.09 19.72 13.94
CA LEU A 158 -10.22 20.65 13.95
C LEU A 158 -11.15 20.39 15.14
N LYS A 159 -11.32 19.12 15.53
CA LYS A 159 -12.29 18.70 16.54
C LYS A 159 -11.63 18.54 17.90
N GLU A 160 -10.72 17.58 18.02
CA GLU A 160 -10.02 17.30 19.27
C GLU A 160 -8.74 16.48 19.06
N ILE A 161 -7.84 16.56 20.03
CA ILE A 161 -6.67 15.69 20.22
C ILE A 161 -6.85 14.96 21.55
N ILE A 162 -6.70 13.64 21.53
CA ILE A 162 -6.81 12.77 22.71
C ILE A 162 -5.55 11.94 22.85
N LEU A 163 -4.86 12.07 23.98
CA LEU A 163 -3.74 11.22 24.36
C LEU A 163 -4.14 10.44 25.62
N THR A 164 -4.25 9.12 25.51
CA THR A 164 -4.73 8.25 26.61
C THR A 164 -3.68 7.20 26.94
N SER A 165 -3.47 6.95 28.23
CA SER A 165 -2.62 5.87 28.73
C SER A 165 -3.14 5.36 30.08
N GLY A 166 -3.44 4.07 30.16
CA GLY A 166 -4.05 3.47 31.35
C GLY A 166 -5.35 4.20 31.73
N THR A 167 -5.42 4.71 32.96
CA THR A 167 -6.55 5.50 33.49
C THR A 167 -6.37 7.02 33.36
N SER A 168 -5.38 7.48 32.59
CA SER A 168 -5.07 8.90 32.40
C SER A 168 -5.32 9.35 30.96
N GLN A 169 -5.76 10.60 30.80
CA GLN A 169 -6.02 11.22 29.50
C GLN A 169 -5.68 12.71 29.51
N LEU A 170 -5.06 13.18 28.42
CA LEU A 170 -5.01 14.58 28.01
C LEU A 170 -5.93 14.76 26.80
N LYS A 171 -6.89 15.68 26.92
CA LYS A 171 -7.83 16.05 25.85
C LYS A 171 -7.72 17.54 25.56
N ILE A 172 -7.55 17.88 24.28
CA ILE A 172 -7.48 19.27 23.79
C ILE A 172 -8.55 19.46 22.73
N ASN A 173 -9.45 20.43 22.93
CA ASN A 173 -10.52 20.74 22.00
C ASN A 173 -10.99 22.19 22.13
N GLY A 174 -12.07 22.57 21.43
CA GLY A 174 -12.61 23.94 21.45
C GLY A 174 -13.08 24.44 22.83
N SER A 175 -13.28 23.56 23.81
CA SER A 175 -13.63 23.95 25.19
C SER A 175 -12.43 24.16 26.10
N GLY A 176 -11.20 23.83 25.65
CA GLY A 176 -9.97 24.02 26.41
C GLY A 176 -9.07 22.78 26.49
N VAL A 177 -8.24 22.73 27.53
CA VAL A 177 -7.29 21.65 27.81
C VAL A 177 -7.73 20.92 29.08
N PHE A 178 -7.97 19.62 28.98
CA PHE A 178 -8.49 18.79 30.06
C PHE A 178 -7.52 17.66 30.38
N VAL A 179 -7.07 17.61 31.64
CA VAL A 179 -6.24 16.51 32.17
C VAL A 179 -7.08 15.72 33.15
N THR A 180 -7.29 14.43 32.87
CA THR A 180 -8.01 13.50 33.74
C THR A 180 -7.07 12.39 34.16
N THR A 181 -6.98 12.11 35.46
CA THR A 181 -6.23 10.95 35.98
C THR A 181 -7.01 10.29 37.13
N GLY A 182 -7.02 8.96 37.15
CA GLY A 182 -7.56 8.18 38.26
C GLY A 182 -6.60 8.00 39.44
N ALA A 183 -5.36 8.52 39.34
CA ALA A 183 -4.32 8.37 40.35
C ALA A 183 -3.66 9.73 40.66
N MET A 184 -2.37 9.73 41.01
CA MET A 184 -1.62 10.94 41.34
C MET A 184 -1.39 11.81 40.09
N PHE A 185 -1.69 13.10 40.22
CA PHE A 185 -1.23 14.15 39.31
C PHE A 185 -0.09 14.91 40.00
N GLU A 186 1.16 14.56 39.68
CA GLU A 186 2.35 15.24 40.23
C GLU A 186 2.90 16.25 39.24
N VAL A 187 3.13 17.48 39.71
CA VAL A 187 3.74 18.55 38.93
C VAL A 187 4.94 19.11 39.68
N LYS A 188 6.11 19.08 39.04
CA LYS A 188 7.36 19.64 39.58
C LYS A 188 7.76 20.86 38.75
N ALA A 189 7.65 22.05 39.33
CA ALA A 189 7.95 23.31 38.66
C ALA A 189 8.59 24.34 39.59
N GLY A 190 9.42 25.23 39.05
CA GLY A 190 9.97 26.38 39.79
C GLY A 190 8.94 27.48 40.07
N GLN A 191 7.86 27.56 39.29
CA GLN A 191 6.74 28.48 39.47
C GLN A 191 5.48 27.95 38.76
N HIS A 192 4.31 28.28 39.30
CA HIS A 192 3.02 28.16 38.60
C HIS A 192 2.41 29.55 38.40
N SER A 193 2.14 29.93 37.16
CA SER A 193 1.52 31.21 36.79
C SER A 193 0.18 30.96 36.11
N PHE A 194 -0.89 31.53 36.68
CA PHE A 194 -2.25 31.43 36.13
C PHE A 194 -2.70 32.83 35.71
N ILE A 195 -2.67 33.08 34.41
CA ILE A 195 -3.09 34.34 33.78
C ILE A 195 -4.36 34.13 32.95
N GLY A 196 -4.94 35.22 32.43
CA GLY A 196 -6.10 35.15 31.55
C GLY A 196 -5.83 34.32 30.27
N GLY A 197 -6.88 33.68 29.76
CA GLY A 197 -6.80 32.85 28.55
C GLY A 197 -6.49 33.65 27.28
N ALA A 198 -6.02 32.94 26.26
CA ALA A 198 -5.78 33.47 24.92
C ALA A 198 -6.25 32.46 23.85
N LYS A 199 -6.38 32.92 22.61
CA LYS A 199 -6.72 32.10 21.45
C LYS A 199 -5.48 31.88 20.58
N VAL A 200 -5.35 30.69 20.02
CA VAL A 200 -4.36 30.37 18.98
C VAL A 200 -5.10 30.12 17.67
N ASP A 201 -4.71 30.81 16.62
CA ASP A 201 -5.18 30.56 15.27
C ASP A 201 -4.20 29.63 14.54
N TYR A 202 -4.72 28.63 13.84
CA TYR A 202 -3.93 27.68 13.05
C TYR A 202 -4.67 27.33 11.75
N SER A 203 -3.91 26.95 10.73
CA SER A 203 -4.44 26.47 9.45
C SER A 203 -4.33 24.96 9.35
N LEU A 204 -5.32 24.34 8.71
CA LEU A 204 -5.30 22.94 8.31
C LEU A 204 -5.12 22.83 6.79
N PRO A 205 -4.48 21.75 6.29
CA PRO A 205 -4.49 21.47 4.86
C PRO A 205 -5.93 21.32 4.34
N THR A 206 -6.22 21.92 3.20
CA THR A 206 -7.51 21.75 2.51
C THR A 206 -7.40 20.58 1.54
N PHE A 207 -8.24 19.57 1.71
CA PHE A 207 -8.38 18.49 0.73
C PHE A 207 -9.55 18.78 -0.21
N TYR A 208 -9.49 18.26 -1.44
CA TYR A 208 -10.60 18.38 -2.38
C TYR A 208 -11.77 17.53 -1.89
N GLU A 209 -12.93 18.15 -1.65
CA GLU A 209 -14.11 17.47 -1.10
C GLU A 209 -14.78 16.47 -2.06
N ASN A 210 -14.38 16.41 -3.33
CA ASN A 210 -15.08 15.63 -4.34
C ASN A 210 -14.12 14.89 -5.29
N ILE A 211 -13.60 13.75 -4.86
CA ILE A 211 -13.24 12.72 -5.84
C ILE A 211 -14.56 12.10 -6.33
N CYS A 212 -15.00 12.45 -7.54
CA CYS A 212 -16.20 11.86 -8.14
C CYS A 212 -15.96 10.36 -8.40
N LYS A 213 -16.29 9.50 -7.42
CA LYS A 213 -16.19 8.04 -7.55
C LYS A 213 -16.91 7.51 -8.80
N PRO A 214 -18.13 7.97 -9.17
CA PRO A 214 -18.76 7.59 -10.43
C PRO A 214 -17.96 8.00 -11.66
N CYS A 215 -17.37 9.19 -11.65
CA CYS A 215 -16.59 9.71 -12.78
C CYS A 215 -15.28 8.92 -12.94
N LEU A 216 -14.60 8.55 -11.85
CA LEU A 216 -13.44 7.65 -11.90
C LEU A 216 -13.82 6.27 -12.43
N LEU A 217 -14.92 5.68 -11.96
CA LEU A 217 -15.41 4.38 -12.43
C LEU A 217 -15.78 4.42 -13.92
N ASN A 218 -16.40 5.51 -14.38
CA ASN A 218 -16.71 5.71 -15.80
C ASN A 218 -15.44 5.93 -16.63
N ALA A 219 -14.50 6.76 -16.16
CA ALA A 219 -13.24 6.98 -16.85
C ALA A 219 -12.45 5.68 -17.02
N ALA A 220 -12.39 4.84 -15.98
CA ALA A 220 -11.75 3.53 -16.06
C ALA A 220 -12.48 2.54 -16.99
N LYS A 221 -13.82 2.54 -16.98
CA LYS A 221 -14.62 1.67 -17.89
C LYS A 221 -14.48 2.06 -19.37
N PHE A 222 -14.33 3.35 -19.65
CA PHE A 222 -14.32 3.89 -21.02
C PHE A 222 -12.92 4.33 -21.49
N GLY A 223 -11.87 4.08 -20.70
CA GLY A 223 -10.50 4.49 -21.05
C GLY A 223 -10.33 6.00 -21.24
N MET A 224 -11.13 6.81 -20.54
CA MET A 224 -11.06 8.27 -20.67
C MET A 224 -9.88 8.84 -19.88
N ALA A 225 -9.09 9.71 -20.51
CA ALA A 225 -7.91 10.34 -19.91
C ALA A 225 -8.25 11.45 -18.89
N PHE A 226 -9.50 11.93 -18.87
CA PHE A 226 -9.94 13.01 -18.00
C PHE A 226 -11.20 12.63 -17.23
N VAL A 227 -11.19 12.98 -15.95
CA VAL A 227 -12.35 12.90 -15.06
C VAL A 227 -12.91 14.32 -14.98
N ASP A 228 -13.79 14.69 -15.91
CA ASP A 228 -14.49 15.98 -15.79
C ASP A 228 -15.43 15.94 -14.58
N LYS A 229 -15.47 17.09 -13.88
CA LYS A 229 -16.18 17.30 -12.60
C LYS A 229 -17.68 17.04 -12.70
#